data_AF-F6FWE8-F1
#
_entry.id   AF-F6FWE8-F1
#
_cell.length_a   1.000
_cell.length_b   1.000
_cell.length_c   1.000
_cell.angle_alpha   90.00
_cell.angle_beta   90.00
_cell.angle_gamma   90.00
#
_symmetry.space_group_name_H-M   'P 1'
#
loop_
_entity.id
_entity.type
_entity.pdbx_description
1 polymer ?
#
loop_
_entity_poly.entity_id
_entity_poly.type
_entity_poly.pdbx_seq_one_letter_code
_entity_poly.pdbx_strand_id
1 'polypeptide(L)'
;MDDDARDRSVRRWLPTRLAVIALAVAVALVVALVARPPARVAVETYPGLPPAADVPPETFEPGWVLDPQTRRLAVYAAGSSSCPYVASDVQADGDLVTVTLSVEERGPCTDDLAWTTSVVAVPDGVDLERLDVEVVLDRWP
;
A
#
# COMPACT_ATOMS: atom_id res chain seq x y z
N MET A 1 41.99 6.15 -50.40
CA MET A 1 41.95 4.96 -49.52
C MET A 1 41.65 5.44 -48.11
N ASP A 2 40.48 6.08 -47.91
CA ASP A 2 40.14 6.77 -46.64
C ASP A 2 38.64 6.83 -46.32
N ASP A 3 37.74 6.68 -47.30
CA ASP A 3 36.29 6.73 -47.05
C ASP A 3 35.74 5.51 -46.29
N ASP A 4 36.35 4.34 -46.52
CA ASP A 4 35.87 3.07 -45.96
C ASP A 4 36.20 2.89 -44.46
N ALA A 5 37.16 3.69 -43.96
CA ALA A 5 37.52 3.76 -42.54
C ALA A 5 36.61 4.72 -41.75
N ARG A 6 36.17 5.82 -42.37
CA ARG A 6 35.23 6.79 -41.76
C ARG A 6 33.83 6.20 -41.61
N ASP A 7 33.30 5.50 -42.62
CA ASP A 7 31.93 4.95 -42.53
C ASP A 7 31.84 3.85 -41.43
N ARG A 8 32.91 3.06 -41.24
CA ARG A 8 32.99 2.06 -40.16
C ARG A 8 33.09 2.69 -38.76
N SER A 9 33.74 3.84 -38.60
CA SER A 9 33.86 4.50 -37.30
C SER A 9 32.52 5.14 -36.87
N VAL A 10 31.80 5.74 -37.82
CA VAL A 10 30.50 6.39 -37.58
C VAL A 10 29.42 5.34 -37.26
N ARG A 11 29.39 4.20 -37.98
CA ARG A 11 28.44 3.10 -37.75
C ARG A 11 28.62 2.36 -36.43
N ARG A 12 29.83 2.35 -35.85
CA ARG A 12 30.08 1.78 -34.51
C ARG A 12 29.72 2.73 -33.38
N TRP A 13 29.64 4.03 -33.64
CA TRP A 13 29.47 5.06 -32.61
C TRP A 13 27.99 5.41 -32.32
N LEU A 14 27.12 5.29 -33.33
CA LEU A 14 25.66 5.38 -33.20
C LEU A 14 25.03 4.28 -32.31
N PRO A 15 25.36 2.98 -32.45
CA PRO A 15 24.76 1.93 -31.62
C PRO A 15 25.18 2.01 -30.16
N THR A 16 26.41 2.46 -29.86
CA THR A 16 26.87 2.60 -28.47
C THR A 16 26.11 3.71 -27.74
N ARG A 17 25.87 4.86 -28.40
CA ARG A 17 25.08 5.96 -27.81
C ARG A 17 23.63 5.56 -27.56
N LEU A 18 23.01 4.85 -28.51
CA LEU A 18 21.66 4.33 -28.35
C LEU A 18 21.56 3.27 -27.24
N ALA A 19 22.57 2.40 -27.10
CA ALA A 19 22.63 1.41 -26.02
C ALA A 19 22.77 2.07 -24.64
N VAL A 20 23.60 3.11 -24.51
CA VAL A 20 23.75 3.88 -23.25
C VAL A 20 22.44 4.58 -22.89
N ILE A 21 21.76 5.18 -23.86
CA ILE A 21 20.45 5.83 -23.63
C ILE A 21 19.41 4.79 -23.20
N ALA A 22 19.32 3.65 -23.88
CA ALA A 22 18.39 2.58 -23.55
C ALA A 22 18.64 2.03 -22.13
N LEU A 23 19.91 1.83 -21.76
CA LEU A 23 20.29 1.41 -20.42
C LEU A 23 19.92 2.46 -19.37
N ALA A 24 20.19 3.74 -19.63
CA ALA A 24 19.83 4.83 -18.72
C ALA A 24 18.31 4.93 -18.52
N VAL A 25 17.52 4.76 -19.59
CA VAL A 25 16.05 4.72 -19.51
C VAL A 25 15.57 3.50 -18.73
N ALA A 26 16.14 2.32 -18.97
CA ALA A 26 15.79 1.10 -18.23
C ALA A 26 16.09 1.25 -16.74
N VAL A 27 17.27 1.79 -16.38
CA VAL A 27 17.65 2.06 -14.99
C VAL A 27 16.70 3.09 -14.37
N ALA A 28 16.38 4.17 -15.09
CA ALA A 28 15.43 5.17 -14.60
C ALA A 28 14.03 4.59 -14.36
N LEU A 29 13.55 3.69 -15.23
CA LEU A 29 12.28 2.98 -15.05
C LEU A 29 12.30 2.05 -13.84
N VAL A 30 13.39 1.31 -13.63
CA VAL A 30 13.55 0.45 -12.44
C VAL A 30 13.57 1.29 -11.17
N VAL A 31 14.34 2.39 -11.14
CA VAL A 31 14.37 3.31 -10.00
C VAL A 31 12.99 3.92 -9.74
N ALA A 32 12.29 4.35 -10.79
CA ALA A 32 10.94 4.91 -10.67
C ALA A 32 9.89 3.88 -10.24
N LEU A 33 10.10 2.58 -10.47
CA LEU A 33 9.24 1.50 -9.98
C LEU A 33 9.52 1.20 -8.49
N VAL A 34 10.80 1.18 -8.09
CA VAL A 34 11.21 0.90 -6.71
C VAL A 34 10.91 2.09 -5.77
N ALA A 35 11.02 3.32 -6.26
CA ALA A 35 10.81 4.53 -5.46
C ALA A 35 9.34 5.00 -5.41
N ARG A 36 8.38 4.23 -5.95
CA ARG A 36 6.97 4.64 -5.87
C ARG A 36 6.56 4.67 -4.39
N PRO A 37 5.96 5.77 -3.90
CA PRO A 37 5.33 5.73 -2.60
C PRO A 37 4.25 4.62 -2.62
N PRO A 38 4.01 3.94 -1.49
CA PRO A 38 2.95 2.94 -1.41
C PRO A 38 1.65 3.60 -1.88
N ALA A 39 0.91 2.92 -2.75
CA ALA A 39 -0.39 3.39 -3.18
C ALA A 39 -1.27 3.53 -1.93
N ARG A 40 -2.14 4.55 -1.89
CA ARG A 40 -3.14 4.65 -0.84
C ARG A 40 -4.07 3.43 -0.98
N VAL A 41 -3.90 2.44 -0.11
CA VAL A 41 -4.64 1.16 -0.18
C VAL A 41 -6.09 1.32 0.30
N ALA A 42 -6.34 2.29 1.19
CA ALA A 42 -7.68 2.66 1.60
C ALA A 42 -8.43 3.37 0.47
N VAL A 43 -9.58 2.80 0.10
CA VAL A 43 -10.59 3.42 -0.76
C VAL A 43 -11.28 4.57 -0.04
N GLU A 44 -11.50 4.42 1.27
CA GLU A 44 -12.13 5.40 2.14
C GLU A 44 -11.55 5.30 3.55
N THR A 45 -11.45 6.43 4.25
CA THR A 45 -11.07 6.47 5.67
C THR A 45 -11.98 7.44 6.40
N TYR A 46 -12.52 7.04 7.55
CA TYR A 46 -13.43 7.87 8.34
C TYR A 46 -13.27 7.63 9.86
N PRO A 47 -13.60 8.63 10.69
CA PRO A 47 -13.56 8.48 12.14
C PRO A 47 -14.71 7.60 12.65
N GLY A 48 -14.45 6.81 13.69
CA GLY A 48 -15.40 5.91 14.32
C GLY A 48 -15.27 4.46 13.87
N LEU A 49 -16.20 3.63 14.37
CA LEU A 49 -16.35 2.21 14.03
C LEU A 49 -17.27 2.02 12.82
N PRO A 50 -17.11 0.94 12.04
CA PRO A 50 -18.08 0.60 11.01
C PRO A 50 -19.43 0.20 11.63
N PRO A 51 -20.57 0.35 10.92
CA PRO A 51 -21.90 0.07 11.48
C PRO A 51 -22.13 -1.34 12.05
N ALA A 52 -21.39 -2.33 11.55
CA ALA A 52 -21.50 -3.73 11.98
C ALA A 52 -20.33 -4.19 12.86
N ALA A 53 -19.48 -3.26 13.33
CA ALA A 53 -18.47 -3.60 14.33
C ALA A 53 -19.12 -3.91 15.66
N ASP A 54 -18.70 -5.02 16.27
CA ASP A 54 -19.01 -5.36 17.65
C ASP A 54 -17.70 -5.37 18.43
N VAL A 55 -17.48 -4.33 19.23
CA VAL A 55 -16.23 -4.12 19.97
C VAL A 55 -16.57 -4.07 21.46
N PRO A 56 -16.03 -5.00 22.28
CA PRO A 56 -16.17 -4.91 23.72
C PRO A 56 -15.61 -3.59 24.22
N PRO A 57 -16.34 -2.84 25.07
CA PRO A 57 -15.91 -1.50 25.49
C PRO A 57 -14.64 -1.51 26.34
N GLU A 58 -14.27 -2.69 26.88
CA GLU A 58 -13.04 -2.91 27.64
C GLU A 58 -11.79 -3.20 26.78
N THR A 59 -11.92 -3.41 25.47
CA THR A 59 -10.80 -3.79 24.59
C THR A 59 -10.60 -2.78 23.47
N PHE A 60 -9.41 -2.18 23.36
CA PHE A 60 -9.00 -1.34 22.23
C PHE A 60 -8.35 -2.17 21.11
N GLU A 61 -8.77 -3.43 20.96
CA GLU A 61 -8.22 -4.33 19.96
C GLU A 61 -8.68 -3.92 18.55
N PRO A 62 -7.78 -3.93 17.56
CA PRO A 62 -8.16 -3.68 16.19
C PRO A 62 -9.03 -4.81 15.65
N GLY A 63 -9.83 -4.51 14.65
CA GLY A 63 -10.74 -5.49 14.07
C GLY A 63 -11.15 -5.14 12.65
N TRP A 64 -12.07 -5.94 12.13
CA TRP A 64 -12.54 -5.80 10.76
C TRP A 64 -14.00 -6.23 10.58
N VAL A 65 -14.61 -5.73 9.52
CA VAL A 65 -15.94 -6.10 9.05
C VAL A 65 -15.89 -6.28 7.54
N LEU A 66 -16.38 -7.43 7.05
CA LEU A 66 -16.53 -7.69 5.62
C LEU A 66 -17.92 -7.24 5.13
N ASP A 67 -17.93 -6.51 4.01
CA ASP A 67 -19.08 -6.35 3.13
C ASP A 67 -18.90 -7.29 1.93
N PRO A 68 -19.57 -8.47 1.93
CA PRO A 68 -19.40 -9.45 0.85
C PRO A 68 -20.04 -9.01 -0.47
N GLN A 69 -21.03 -8.11 -0.44
CA GLN A 69 -21.71 -7.59 -1.64
C GLN A 69 -20.79 -6.67 -2.43
N THR A 70 -19.97 -5.88 -1.74
CA THR A 70 -19.03 -4.95 -2.38
C THR A 70 -17.59 -5.44 -2.40
N ARG A 71 -17.29 -6.62 -1.82
CA ARG A 71 -15.92 -7.15 -1.62
C ARG A 71 -15.00 -6.14 -0.93
N ARG A 72 -15.51 -5.50 0.11
CA ARG A 72 -14.78 -4.49 0.88
C ARG A 72 -14.61 -4.92 2.32
N LEU A 73 -13.45 -4.60 2.86
CA LEU A 73 -13.10 -4.86 4.24
C LEU A 73 -12.95 -3.50 4.94
N ALA A 74 -13.78 -3.27 5.94
CA ALA A 74 -13.63 -2.13 6.85
C ALA A 74 -12.75 -2.59 8.02
N VAL A 75 -11.49 -2.16 8.04
CA VAL A 75 -10.55 -2.40 9.15
C VAL A 75 -10.54 -1.18 10.07
N TYR A 76 -10.52 -1.40 11.38
CA TYR A 76 -10.54 -0.33 12.36
C TYR A 76 -9.55 -0.57 13.49
N ALA A 77 -9.02 0.53 14.02
CA ALA A 77 -8.13 0.52 15.17
C ALA A 77 -8.31 1.81 15.99
N ALA A 78 -8.06 1.71 17.28
CA ALA A 78 -8.00 2.86 18.17
C ALA A 78 -6.59 3.46 18.12
N GLY A 79 -6.51 4.76 17.89
CA GLY A 79 -5.27 5.52 17.93
C GLY A 79 -5.54 6.93 18.44
N SER A 80 -4.50 7.73 18.59
CA SER A 80 -4.68 9.15 18.92
C SER A 80 -5.56 9.84 17.88
N SER A 81 -6.49 10.70 18.31
CA SER A 81 -7.34 11.46 17.39
C SER A 81 -6.54 12.31 16.39
N SER A 82 -5.33 12.75 16.79
CA SER A 82 -4.39 13.52 15.97
C SER A 82 -3.40 12.67 15.17
N CYS A 83 -3.27 11.38 15.50
CA CYS A 83 -2.42 10.39 14.83
C CYS A 83 -3.16 9.06 14.66
N PRO A 84 -4.19 8.98 13.80
CA PRO A 84 -4.95 7.76 13.64
C PRO A 84 -4.16 6.70 12.89
N TYR A 85 -4.47 5.43 13.18
CA TYR A 85 -4.06 4.32 12.34
C TYR A 85 -4.88 4.30 11.04
N VAL A 86 -4.19 4.25 9.90
CA VAL A 86 -4.79 4.16 8.57
C VAL A 86 -4.16 3.02 7.78
N ALA A 87 -4.93 2.39 6.90
CA ALA A 87 -4.42 1.26 6.11
C ALA A 87 -3.30 1.73 5.16
N SER A 88 -2.15 1.09 5.28
CA SER A 88 -0.93 1.39 4.52
C SER A 88 -0.54 0.27 3.57
N ASP A 89 -0.89 -0.98 3.88
CA ASP A 89 -0.68 -2.14 3.01
C ASP A 89 -1.80 -3.19 3.14
N VAL A 90 -2.03 -3.95 2.07
CA VAL A 90 -2.96 -5.09 2.04
C VAL A 90 -2.32 -6.20 1.21
N GLN A 91 -2.15 -7.36 1.82
CA GLN A 91 -1.57 -8.54 1.18
C GLN A 91 -2.49 -9.74 1.37
N ALA A 92 -2.41 -10.70 0.45
CA ALA A 92 -3.11 -11.98 0.56
C ALA A 92 -2.13 -13.14 0.39
N ASP A 93 -2.24 -14.14 1.26
CA ASP A 93 -1.63 -15.46 1.11
C ASP A 93 -2.75 -16.52 1.12
N GLY A 94 -3.13 -16.98 -0.07
CA GLY A 94 -4.35 -17.76 -0.23
C GLY A 94 -5.58 -16.95 0.16
N ASP A 95 -6.29 -17.39 1.19
CA ASP A 95 -7.51 -16.74 1.72
C ASP A 95 -7.26 -15.95 3.01
N LEU A 96 -6.00 -15.89 3.48
CA LEU A 96 -5.59 -15.02 4.58
C LEU A 96 -5.22 -13.64 4.02
N VAL A 97 -5.93 -12.61 4.46
CA VAL A 97 -5.65 -11.21 4.10
C VAL A 97 -5.01 -10.50 5.29
N THR A 98 -3.78 -10.04 5.12
CA THR A 98 -3.09 -9.21 6.12
C THR A 98 -3.28 -7.74 5.76
N VAL A 99 -3.88 -6.97 6.66
CA VAL A 99 -4.02 -5.52 6.52
C VAL A 99 -3.11 -4.83 7.52
N THR A 100 -2.16 -4.06 7.00
CA THR A 100 -1.25 -3.28 7.82
C THR A 100 -1.82 -1.88 7.99
N LEU A 101 -1.93 -1.45 9.25
CA LEU A 101 -2.31 -0.09 9.63
C LEU A 101 -1.07 0.63 10.15
N SER A 102 -0.79 1.81 9.62
CA SER A 102 0.30 2.67 10.08
C SER A 102 -0.26 3.99 10.59
N VAL A 103 0.47 4.60 11.53
CA VAL A 103 0.12 5.92 12.05
C VAL A 103 0.25 6.99 10.96
N GLU A 104 -0.81 7.76 10.74
CA GLU A 104 -0.76 8.98 9.93
C GLU A 104 -0.50 10.19 10.83
N GLU A 105 0.75 10.62 10.92
CA GLU A 105 1.14 11.78 11.72
C GLU A 105 0.60 13.08 11.10
N ARG A 106 -0.35 13.74 11.78
CA ARG A 106 -0.85 15.06 11.41
C ARG A 106 -0.39 16.16 12.38
N GLY A 107 0.52 15.83 13.29
CA GLY A 107 1.02 16.69 14.37
C GLY A 107 1.53 15.87 15.55
N PRO A 108 1.77 16.49 16.72
CA PRO A 108 2.08 15.75 17.94
C PRO A 108 0.88 14.89 18.34
N CYS A 109 1.12 13.61 18.56
CA CYS A 109 0.08 12.68 19.01
C CYS A 109 -0.37 13.02 20.44
N THR A 110 -1.67 12.94 20.65
CA THR A 110 -2.36 13.24 21.91
C THR A 110 -2.96 11.96 22.52
N ASP A 111 -3.21 11.94 23.82
CA ASP A 111 -3.64 10.72 24.55
C ASP A 111 -5.16 10.43 24.44
N ASP A 112 -5.88 11.19 23.61
CA ASP A 112 -7.30 11.00 23.33
C ASP A 112 -7.50 9.95 22.23
N LEU A 113 -7.67 8.70 22.66
CA LEU A 113 -7.91 7.58 21.77
C LEU A 113 -9.29 7.69 21.09
N ALA A 114 -9.29 7.55 19.77
CA ALA A 114 -10.47 7.48 18.93
C ALA A 114 -10.33 6.35 17.92
N TRP A 115 -11.46 5.69 17.63
CA TRP A 115 -11.53 4.73 16.54
C TRP A 115 -11.40 5.43 15.19
N THR A 116 -10.67 4.82 14.27
CA THR A 116 -10.63 5.20 12.86
C THR A 116 -10.79 3.95 12.02
N THR A 117 -11.60 4.05 10.97
CA THR A 117 -11.86 2.96 10.03
C THR A 117 -11.25 3.29 8.67
N SER A 118 -10.54 2.32 8.08
CA SER A 118 -10.12 2.34 6.67
C SER A 118 -10.86 1.24 5.90
N VAL A 119 -11.45 1.58 4.77
CA VAL A 119 -12.10 0.63 3.87
C VAL A 119 -11.12 0.26 2.77
N VAL A 120 -10.77 -1.01 2.68
CA VAL A 120 -9.90 -1.56 1.63
C VAL A 120 -10.68 -2.53 0.74
N ALA A 121 -10.21 -2.72 -0.49
CA ALA A 121 -10.72 -3.78 -1.34
C ALA A 121 -10.14 -5.13 -0.89
N VAL A 122 -10.95 -6.19 -0.90
CA VAL A 122 -10.43 -7.55 -0.73
C VAL A 122 -9.65 -7.92 -2.00
N PRO A 123 -8.40 -8.42 -1.89
CA PRO A 123 -7.61 -8.82 -3.05
C PRO A 123 -8.34 -9.82 -3.97
N ASP A 124 -8.04 -9.74 -5.26
CA ASP A 124 -8.57 -10.67 -6.25
C ASP A 124 -8.12 -12.11 -5.94
N GLY A 125 -9.00 -13.08 -6.18
CA GLY A 125 -8.71 -14.50 -5.97
C GLY A 125 -8.97 -15.03 -4.55
N VAL A 126 -9.20 -14.14 -3.57
CA VAL A 126 -9.61 -14.53 -2.21
C VAL A 126 -11.06 -15.01 -2.20
N ASP A 127 -11.29 -16.18 -1.62
CA ASP A 127 -12.62 -16.73 -1.34
C ASP A 127 -13.20 -16.09 -0.07
N LEU A 128 -14.33 -15.39 -0.21
CA LEU A 128 -14.96 -14.68 0.91
C LEU A 128 -15.58 -15.62 1.95
N GLU A 129 -15.93 -16.84 1.57
CA GLU A 129 -16.49 -17.82 2.50
C GLU A 129 -15.41 -18.43 3.41
N ARG A 130 -14.15 -18.35 2.99
CA ARG A 130 -12.98 -18.86 3.71
C ARG A 130 -12.01 -17.76 4.13
N LEU A 131 -12.41 -16.50 3.96
CA LEU A 131 -11.62 -15.33 4.29
C LEU A 131 -11.21 -15.37 5.77
N ASP A 132 -9.92 -15.25 6.01
CA ASP A 132 -9.36 -14.89 7.30
C ASP A 132 -8.65 -13.54 7.17
N VAL A 133 -8.65 -12.75 8.23
CA VAL A 133 -8.04 -11.42 8.21
C VAL A 133 -7.20 -11.19 9.44
N GLU A 134 -5.95 -10.85 9.20
CA GLU A 134 -5.01 -10.40 10.23
C GLU A 134 -4.85 -8.88 10.12
N VAL A 135 -5.07 -8.17 11.23
CA VAL A 135 -4.86 -6.72 11.31
C VAL A 135 -3.56 -6.46 12.07
N VAL A 136 -2.57 -5.88 11.38
CA VAL A 136 -1.25 -5.59 11.93
C VAL A 136 -1.12 -4.08 12.15
N LEU A 137 -0.74 -3.69 13.36
CA LEU A 137 -0.40 -2.30 13.67
C LEU A 137 1.11 -2.11 13.47
N ASP A 138 1.51 -1.42 12.41
CA ASP A 138 2.91 -1.11 12.13
C ASP A 138 3.31 0.18 12.87
N ARG A 139 4.15 -0.04 13.89
CA ARG A 139 4.57 0.90 14.94
C ARG A 139 3.48 1.26 15.95
N TRP A 140 3.91 1.25 17.21
CA TRP A 140 3.18 1.82 18.33
C TRP A 140 3.44 3.34 18.37
N PRO A 141 2.42 4.20 18.50
CA PRO A 141 2.60 5.65 18.71
C PRO A 141 3.27 5.97 20.05
#